data_AF-A0A661UNS8-F1
#
_entry.id   AF-A0A661UNS8-F1
#
_cell.length_a   1.000
_cell.length_b   1.000
_cell.length_c   1.000
_cell.angle_alpha   90.00
_cell.angle_beta   90.00
_cell.angle_gamma   90.00
#
_symmetry.space_group_name_H-M   'P 1'
#
loop_
_entity.id
_entity.type
_entity.pdbx_description
1 polymer ?
#
loop_
_entity_poly.entity_id
_entity_poly.type
_entity_poly.pdbx_seq_one_letter_code
_entity_poly.pdbx_strand_id
1 'polypeptide(L)'
;MKLISFFRSSTFYKPALAALLLAVSRLPLHLGFLVFFGFIPLFSLLQEKRHFKQMILAALVFSVVYTSTALHWISLVTIGGFIGLYFLFGLYFSILFIILNKAWNAFPKIRLLVFICFWMSFEYLQNFGEFRFPWFNVGYSLADYLPFIQ
;
A
#
# COMPACT_ATOMS: atom_id res chain seq x y z
N MET A 1 -11.19 8.35 -25.93
CA MET A 1 -12.30 8.12 -24.96
C MET A 1 -12.10 6.88 -24.06
N LYS A 2 -11.73 5.69 -24.58
CA LYS A 2 -11.58 4.46 -23.76
C LYS A 2 -10.48 4.52 -22.67
N LEU A 3 -9.37 5.23 -22.91
CA LEU A 3 -8.26 5.34 -21.95
C LEU A 3 -8.66 6.15 -20.69
N ILE A 4 -9.40 7.24 -20.87
CA ILE A 4 -9.85 8.10 -19.77
C ILE A 4 -10.87 7.37 -18.90
N SER A 5 -11.80 6.61 -19.51
CA SER A 5 -12.73 5.76 -18.76
C SER A 5 -12.03 4.62 -18.00
N PHE A 6 -10.89 4.15 -18.49
CA PHE A 6 -10.10 3.10 -17.85
C PHE A 6 -9.45 3.62 -16.54
N PHE A 7 -8.78 4.77 -16.58
CA PHE A 7 -8.21 5.40 -15.38
C PHE A 7 -9.26 5.86 -14.37
N ARG A 8 -10.49 6.15 -14.82
CA ARG A 8 -11.60 6.55 -13.97
C ARG A 8 -12.25 5.37 -13.20
N SER A 9 -11.89 4.13 -13.53
CA SER A 9 -12.34 2.98 -12.75
C SER A 9 -11.71 3.03 -11.35
N SER A 10 -12.55 2.82 -10.32
CA SER A 10 -12.13 2.78 -8.91
C SER A 10 -11.05 1.75 -8.63
N THR A 11 -10.88 0.76 -9.53
CA THR A 11 -9.80 -0.24 -9.46
C THR A 11 -8.40 0.35 -9.65
N PHE A 12 -8.29 1.51 -10.30
CA PHE A 12 -6.99 2.14 -10.59
C PHE A 12 -6.77 3.36 -9.71
N TYR A 13 -7.68 4.34 -9.74
CA TYR A 13 -7.41 5.63 -9.09
C TYR A 13 -7.39 5.54 -7.56
N LYS A 14 -8.24 4.70 -6.94
CA LYS A 14 -8.26 4.55 -5.47
C LYS A 14 -6.97 3.94 -4.92
N PRO A 15 -6.49 2.78 -5.40
CA PRO A 15 -5.22 2.23 -4.92
C PRO A 15 -4.03 3.12 -5.30
N ALA A 16 -4.03 3.76 -6.48
CA ALA A 16 -2.97 4.70 -6.85
C ALA A 16 -2.91 5.90 -5.91
N LEU A 17 -4.07 6.50 -5.57
CA LEU A 17 -4.14 7.62 -4.64
C LEU A 17 -3.71 7.21 -3.23
N ALA A 18 -4.17 6.06 -2.74
CA ALA A 18 -3.74 5.53 -1.44
C ALA A 18 -2.22 5.33 -1.39
N ALA A 19 -1.66 4.66 -2.41
CA ALA A 19 -0.22 4.42 -2.53
C ALA A 19 0.57 5.73 -2.58
N LEU A 20 0.11 6.71 -3.35
CA LEU A 20 0.77 8.01 -3.46
C LEU A 20 0.79 8.76 -2.13
N LEU A 21 -0.34 8.82 -1.43
CA LEU A 21 -0.43 9.47 -0.12
C LEU A 21 0.49 8.82 0.92
N LEU A 22 0.51 7.47 0.98
CA LEU A 22 1.39 6.72 1.88
C LEU A 22 2.87 6.82 1.47
N ALA A 23 3.17 6.95 0.18
CA ALA A 23 4.54 7.13 -0.30
C ALA A 23 5.07 8.52 0.05
N VAL A 24 4.28 9.56 -0.26
CA VAL A 24 4.66 10.96 -0.04
C VAL A 24 4.76 11.28 1.44
N SER A 25 3.94 10.64 2.29
CA SER A 25 4.05 10.80 3.75
C SER A 25 5.40 10.36 4.32
N ARG A 26 6.20 9.63 3.55
CA ARG A 26 7.47 9.04 4.01
C ARG A 26 8.70 9.67 3.37
N LEU A 27 8.50 10.56 2.41
CA LEU A 27 9.59 11.34 1.84
C LEU A 27 9.98 12.46 2.81
N PRO A 28 11.23 12.95 2.77
CA PRO A 28 11.71 14.06 3.60
C PRO A 28 11.14 15.41 3.11
N LEU A 29 9.82 15.52 3.09
CA LEU A 29 9.03 16.69 2.66
C LEU A 29 8.22 17.27 3.83
N HIS A 30 8.37 16.73 5.04
CA HIS A 30 7.57 17.04 6.24
C HIS A 30 6.06 16.81 6.06
N LEU A 31 5.66 15.99 5.10
CA LEU A 31 4.27 15.64 4.79
C LEU A 31 3.80 14.36 5.53
N GLY A 32 4.42 14.02 6.65
CA GLY A 32 4.13 12.82 7.43
C GLY A 32 2.67 12.65 7.83
N PHE A 33 1.96 13.75 8.09
CA PHE A 33 0.53 13.75 8.40
C PHE A 33 -0.35 13.13 7.30
N LEU A 34 0.13 13.04 6.04
CA LEU A 34 -0.61 12.41 4.96
C LEU A 34 -0.89 10.92 5.21
N VAL A 35 -0.13 10.26 6.09
CA VAL A 35 -0.34 8.85 6.46
C VAL A 35 -1.76 8.60 7.00
N PHE A 36 -2.35 9.57 7.72
CA PHE A 36 -3.71 9.48 8.24
C PHE A 36 -4.77 9.46 7.13
N PHE A 37 -4.48 10.10 5.99
CA PHE A 37 -5.37 10.17 4.84
C PHE A 37 -5.10 9.06 3.82
N GLY A 38 -3.90 8.47 3.82
CA GLY A 38 -3.47 7.47 2.84
C GLY A 38 -4.32 6.20 2.81
N PHE A 39 -4.93 5.82 3.94
CA PHE A 39 -5.81 4.66 4.01
C PHE A 39 -7.25 4.93 3.58
N ILE A 40 -7.70 6.19 3.49
CA ILE A 40 -9.09 6.52 3.16
C ILE A 40 -9.50 6.01 1.77
N PRO A 41 -8.72 6.24 0.69
CA PRO A 41 -9.07 5.70 -0.63
C PRO A 41 -9.07 4.16 -0.64
N LEU A 42 -8.20 3.53 0.16
CA LEU A 42 -8.14 2.07 0.30
C LEU A 42 -9.37 1.51 1.01
N PHE A 43 -9.83 2.14 2.09
CA PHE A 43 -11.10 1.75 2.75
C PHE A 43 -12.28 1.91 1.80
N SER A 44 -12.31 3.00 1.02
CA SER A 44 -13.32 3.20 -0.01
C SER A 44 -13.26 2.14 -1.12
N LEU A 45 -12.08 1.59 -1.42
CA LEU A 45 -11.92 0.46 -2.34
C LEU A 45 -12.49 -0.85 -1.76
N LEU A 46 -12.18 -1.14 -0.49
CA LEU A 46 -12.60 -2.37 0.21
C LEU A 46 -14.10 -2.44 0.47
N GLN A 47 -14.79 -1.30 0.52
CA GLN A 47 -16.24 -1.24 0.62
C GLN A 47 -16.95 -1.69 -0.68
N GLU A 48 -16.28 -1.61 -1.82
CA GLU A 48 -16.83 -2.06 -3.09
C GLU A 48 -16.74 -3.59 -3.19
N LYS A 49 -17.84 -4.26 -3.55
CA LYS A 49 -17.81 -5.70 -3.82
C LYS A 49 -16.94 -5.94 -5.07
N ARG A 50 -15.80 -6.58 -4.87
CA ARG A 50 -14.80 -6.84 -5.92
C ARG A 50 -14.45 -8.30 -6.04
N HIS A 51 -14.32 -8.74 -7.28
CA HIS A 51 -13.85 -10.10 -7.58
C HIS A 51 -12.33 -10.20 -7.42
N PHE A 52 -11.85 -11.43 -7.28
CA PHE A 52 -10.44 -11.76 -7.07
C PHE A 52 -9.48 -11.06 -8.06
N LYS A 53 -9.79 -11.11 -9.36
CA LYS A 53 -8.97 -10.48 -10.41
C LYS A 53 -8.87 -8.96 -10.26
N GLN A 54 -9.95 -8.30 -9.85
CA GLN A 54 -9.97 -6.85 -9.63
C GLN A 54 -9.13 -6.46 -8.40
N MET A 55 -9.10 -7.30 -7.36
CA MET A 55 -8.26 -7.06 -6.19
C MET A 55 -6.77 -7.24 -6.49
N ILE A 56 -6.41 -8.25 -7.28
CA ILE A 56 -5.02 -8.39 -7.77
C ILE A 56 -4.62 -7.15 -8.57
N LEU A 57 -5.46 -6.72 -9.51
CA LEU A 57 -5.15 -5.54 -10.32
C LEU A 57 -4.99 -4.28 -9.47
N ALA A 58 -5.89 -4.06 -8.50
CA ALA A 58 -5.78 -2.95 -7.56
C ALA A 58 -4.50 -3.02 -6.71
N ALA A 59 -4.11 -4.21 -6.27
CA ALA A 59 -2.89 -4.43 -5.51
C ALA A 59 -1.62 -4.18 -6.33
N LEU A 60 -1.61 -4.58 -7.60
CA LEU A 60 -0.51 -4.30 -8.53
C LEU A 60 -0.39 -2.80 -8.81
N VAL A 61 -1.52 -2.10 -8.99
CA VAL A 61 -1.50 -0.63 -9.13
C VAL A 61 -0.95 0.02 -7.86
N PHE A 62 -1.42 -0.40 -6.69
CA PHE A 62 -0.93 0.09 -5.41
C PHE A 62 0.57 -0.16 -5.27
N SER A 63 1.05 -1.39 -5.52
CA SER A 63 2.44 -1.78 -5.35
C SER A 63 3.36 -1.03 -6.32
N VAL A 64 2.95 -0.87 -7.58
CA VAL A 64 3.72 -0.12 -8.58
C VAL A 64 3.85 1.32 -8.14
N VAL A 65 2.75 2.01 -7.82
CA VAL A 65 2.79 3.42 -7.42
C VAL A 65 3.60 3.59 -6.13
N TYR A 66 3.38 2.75 -5.12
CA TYR A 66 4.09 2.88 -3.84
C TYR A 66 5.59 2.63 -4.00
N THR A 67 5.98 1.58 -4.75
CA THR A 67 7.39 1.26 -5.01
C THR A 67 8.06 2.33 -5.87
N SER A 68 7.40 2.76 -6.96
CA SER A 68 7.93 3.82 -7.82
C SER A 68 8.10 5.13 -7.08
N THR A 69 7.23 5.48 -6.13
CA THR A 69 7.34 6.76 -5.42
C THR A 69 8.29 6.67 -4.23
N ALA A 70 8.11 5.70 -3.33
CA ALA A 70 8.89 5.64 -2.09
C ALA A 70 10.29 5.02 -2.27
N LEU A 71 10.49 4.19 -3.31
CA LEU A 71 11.72 3.42 -3.51
C LEU A 71 12.42 3.70 -4.85
N HIS A 72 12.08 4.80 -5.53
CA HIS A 72 12.72 5.19 -6.81
C HIS A 72 14.24 5.27 -6.71
N TRP A 73 14.77 5.68 -5.56
CA TRP A 73 16.21 5.87 -5.34
C TRP A 73 17.00 4.57 -5.55
N ILE A 74 16.37 3.40 -5.40
CA ILE A 74 17.02 2.09 -5.64
C ILE A 74 17.41 1.93 -7.11
N SER A 75 16.70 2.57 -8.04
CA SER A 75 17.07 2.57 -9.46
C SER A 75 18.44 3.18 -9.73
N LEU A 76 18.88 4.12 -8.87
CA LEU A 76 20.20 4.75 -8.93
C LEU A 76 21.32 3.82 -8.44
N VAL A 77 20.98 2.83 -7.63
CA VAL A 77 21.92 1.86 -7.04
C VAL A 77 21.98 0.59 -7.86
N THR A 78 20.82 -0.02 -8.14
CA THR A 78 20.70 -1.24 -8.95
C THR A 78 19.36 -1.29 -9.70
N ILE A 79 19.41 -1.17 -11.03
CA ILE A 79 18.21 -1.27 -11.88
C ILE A 79 17.56 -2.66 -11.74
N GLY A 80 18.37 -3.72 -11.72
CA GLY A 80 17.87 -5.09 -11.54
C GLY A 80 17.16 -5.30 -10.20
N GLY A 81 17.72 -4.75 -9.12
CA GLY A 81 17.08 -4.76 -7.79
C GLY A 81 15.75 -4.01 -7.81
N PHE A 82 15.73 -2.80 -8.39
CA PHE A 82 14.50 -2.01 -8.51
C PHE A 82 13.41 -2.73 -9.31
N ILE A 83 13.75 -3.38 -10.41
CA ILE A 83 12.81 -4.22 -11.19
C ILE A 83 12.28 -5.38 -10.31
N GLY A 84 13.17 -6.06 -9.57
CA GLY A 84 12.81 -7.14 -8.66
C GLY A 84 11.80 -6.73 -7.59
N LEU A 85 11.85 -5.49 -7.10
CA LEU A 85 10.91 -4.98 -6.10
C LEU A 85 9.47 -4.92 -6.61
N TYR A 86 9.23 -4.64 -7.89
CA TYR A 86 7.88 -4.67 -8.44
C TYR A 86 7.26 -6.07 -8.40
N PHE A 87 8.07 -7.12 -8.62
CA PHE A 87 7.61 -8.50 -8.51
C PHE A 87 7.37 -8.89 -7.05
N LEU A 88 8.33 -8.59 -6.18
CA LEU A 88 8.24 -8.91 -4.75
C LEU A 88 7.05 -8.22 -4.10
N PHE A 89 6.96 -6.89 -4.24
CA PHE A 89 5.88 -6.11 -3.65
C PHE A 89 4.55 -6.27 -4.38
N GLY A 90 4.57 -6.54 -5.69
CA GLY A 90 3.38 -6.96 -6.42
C GLY A 90 2.74 -8.21 -5.81
N LEU A 91 3.55 -9.24 -5.49
CA LEU A 91 3.07 -10.46 -4.84
C LEU A 91 2.58 -10.18 -3.41
N TYR A 92 3.40 -9.49 -2.61
CA TYR A 92 3.14 -9.18 -1.21
C TYR A 92 1.83 -8.39 -1.02
N PHE A 93 1.65 -7.30 -1.76
CA PHE A 93 0.43 -6.52 -1.71
C PHE A 93 -0.77 -7.25 -2.32
N SER A 94 -0.57 -8.11 -3.34
CA SER A 94 -1.67 -8.93 -3.88
C SER A 94 -2.23 -9.86 -2.81
N ILE A 95 -1.36 -10.57 -2.08
CA ILE A 95 -1.77 -11.44 -0.97
C ILE A 95 -2.51 -10.63 0.08
N LEU A 96 -1.94 -9.50 0.52
CA LEU A 96 -2.55 -8.64 1.52
C LEU A 96 -3.94 -8.14 1.08
N PHE A 97 -4.08 -7.61 -0.13
CA PHE A 97 -5.36 -7.07 -0.62
C PHE A 97 -6.43 -8.17 -0.76
N ILE A 98 -6.05 -9.38 -1.18
CA ILE A 98 -6.97 -10.52 -1.25
C ILE A 98 -7.46 -10.88 0.16
N ILE A 99 -6.56 -10.98 1.13
CA ILE A 99 -6.88 -11.30 2.52
C ILE A 99 -7.78 -10.21 3.10
N LEU A 100 -7.40 -8.93 2.95
CA LEU A 100 -8.18 -7.80 3.41
C LEU A 100 -9.56 -7.76 2.78
N ASN A 101 -9.70 -8.00 1.47
CA ASN A 101 -11.02 -8.03 0.82
C ASN A 101 -11.91 -9.14 1.41
N LYS A 102 -11.37 -10.35 1.59
CA LYS A 102 -12.11 -11.46 2.17
C LYS A 102 -12.52 -11.15 3.61
N ALA A 103 -11.56 -10.70 4.43
CA ALA A 103 -11.77 -10.44 5.84
C ALA A 103 -12.71 -9.24 6.08
N TRP A 104 -12.63 -8.20 5.25
CA TRP A 104 -13.53 -7.05 5.29
C TRP A 104 -14.99 -7.46 5.06
N ASN A 105 -15.23 -8.41 4.15
CA ASN A 105 -16.57 -8.92 3.88
C ASN A 105 -17.03 -9.94 4.94
N ALA A 106 -16.12 -10.76 5.48
CA ALA A 106 -16.44 -11.78 6.49
C ALA A 106 -16.72 -11.20 7.88
N PHE A 107 -16.05 -10.11 8.27
CA PHE A 107 -16.10 -9.57 9.64
C PHE A 107 -16.59 -8.11 9.67
N PRO A 108 -17.85 -7.83 9.28
CA PRO A 108 -18.32 -6.46 9.07
C PRO A 108 -18.28 -5.56 10.31
N LYS A 109 -18.48 -6.13 11.51
CA LYS A 109 -18.50 -5.38 12.78
C LYS A 109 -17.10 -4.96 13.25
N ILE A 110 -16.05 -5.65 12.81
CA ILE A 110 -14.66 -5.46 13.28
C ILE A 110 -13.68 -5.20 12.13
N ARG A 111 -14.17 -4.70 10.99
CA ARG A 111 -13.39 -4.48 9.75
C ARG A 111 -12.09 -3.71 9.97
N LEU A 112 -12.16 -2.63 10.76
CA LEU A 112 -11.01 -1.77 11.02
C LEU A 112 -9.96 -2.48 11.89
N LEU A 113 -10.39 -3.20 12.92
CA LEU A 113 -9.47 -3.99 13.76
C LEU A 113 -8.76 -5.07 12.94
N VAL A 114 -9.53 -5.80 12.14
CA VAL A 114 -9.01 -6.82 11.23
C VAL A 114 -8.02 -6.22 10.22
N PHE A 115 -8.34 -5.05 9.65
CA PHE A 115 -7.44 -4.32 8.78
C PHE A 115 -6.11 -3.99 9.47
N ILE A 116 -6.16 -3.41 10.67
CA ILE A 116 -4.99 -3.04 11.46
C ILE A 116 -4.13 -4.28 11.74
N CYS A 117 -4.74 -5.38 12.22
CA CYS A 117 -4.01 -6.61 12.51
C CYS A 117 -3.29 -7.17 11.27
N PHE A 118 -3.97 -7.27 10.12
CA PHE A 118 -3.35 -7.77 8.90
C PHE A 118 -2.29 -6.83 8.33
N TRP A 119 -2.52 -5.51 8.39
CA TRP A 119 -1.53 -4.53 7.93
C TRP A 119 -0.27 -4.56 8.79
N MET A 120 -0.41 -4.53 10.12
CA MET A 120 0.73 -4.64 11.03
C MET A 120 1.46 -5.97 10.88
N SER A 121 0.72 -7.08 10.70
CA SER A 121 1.33 -8.40 10.47
C SER A 121 2.14 -8.40 9.17
N PHE A 122 1.61 -7.76 8.12
CA PHE A 122 2.31 -7.60 6.85
C PHE A 122 3.59 -6.78 6.97
N GLU A 123 3.58 -5.69 7.73
CA GLU A 123 4.79 -4.90 8.00
C GLU A 123 5.79 -5.67 8.85
N TYR A 124 5.32 -6.38 9.88
CA TYR A 124 6.15 -7.19 10.75
C TYR A 124 6.87 -8.30 9.99
N LEU A 125 6.15 -9.06 9.15
CA LEU A 125 6.70 -10.18 8.38
C LEU A 125 7.81 -9.75 7.42
N GLN A 126 7.81 -8.50 6.93
CA GLN A 126 8.87 -7.98 6.07
C GLN A 126 10.23 -7.84 6.76
N ASN A 127 10.31 -8.03 8.08
CA ASN A 127 11.59 -7.99 8.82
C ASN A 127 12.34 -9.34 8.79
N PHE A 128 11.72 -10.42 8.31
CA PHE A 128 12.26 -11.78 8.41
C PHE A 128 12.53 -12.42 7.05
N GLY A 129 13.41 -13.42 7.04
CA GLY A 129 13.73 -14.23 5.85
C GLY A 129 14.75 -13.59 4.89
N GLU A 130 14.97 -14.26 3.76
CA GLU A 130 15.92 -13.82 2.72
C GLU A 130 15.39 -12.64 1.88
N PHE A 131 14.07 -12.51 1.78
CA PHE A 131 13.39 -11.40 1.10
C PHE A 131 13.04 -10.25 2.05
N ARG A 132 13.71 -10.15 3.21
CA ARG A 132 13.45 -9.09 4.17
C ARG A 132 13.70 -7.72 3.53
N PHE A 133 12.68 -6.88 3.53
CA PHE A 133 12.78 -5.52 3.00
C PHE A 133 11.74 -4.63 3.70
N PRO A 134 11.93 -4.31 5.00
CA PRO A 134 10.94 -3.64 5.85
C PRO A 134 10.85 -2.13 5.58
N TRP A 135 10.94 -1.75 4.32
CA TRP A 135 10.93 -0.37 3.86
C TRP A 135 9.54 0.22 3.73
N PHE A 136 8.45 -0.50 4.01
CA PHE A 136 7.07 0.02 3.92
C PHE A 136 6.36 0.25 5.25
N ASN A 137 7.09 0.27 6.36
CA ASN A 137 6.52 0.61 7.67
C ASN A 137 5.96 2.05 7.68
N VAL A 138 4.66 2.18 7.93
CA VAL A 138 3.95 3.47 7.89
C VAL A 138 4.30 4.39 9.05
N GLY A 139 4.74 3.83 10.19
CA GLY A 139 5.15 4.57 11.38
C GLY A 139 6.29 5.54 11.14
N TYR A 140 7.19 5.23 10.18
CA TYR A 140 8.27 6.15 9.80
C TYR A 140 7.77 7.50 9.25
N SER A 141 6.52 7.59 8.79
CA SER A 141 5.94 8.87 8.37
C SER A 141 5.84 9.88 9.52
N LEU A 142 5.77 9.40 10.77
CA LEU A 142 5.53 10.24 11.94
C LEU A 142 6.82 10.58 12.71
N ALA A 143 7.99 10.23 12.18
CA ALA A 143 9.27 10.42 12.85
C ALA A 143 9.58 11.89 13.20
N ASP A 144 9.05 12.85 12.42
CA ASP A 144 9.25 14.29 12.65
C ASP A 144 8.30 14.86 13.73
N TYR A 145 7.31 14.09 14.20
CA TYR A 145 6.23 14.58 15.06
C TYR A 145 6.44 14.09 16.49
N LEU A 146 7.13 14.89 17.29
CA LEU A 146 7.49 14.58 18.69
C LEU A 146 6.34 13.98 19.52
N PRO A 147 5.10 14.52 19.50
CA PRO A 147 3.99 13.98 20.28
C PRO A 147 3.52 12.56 19.89
N PHE A 148 3.94 12.04 18.73
CA PHE A 148 3.60 10.71 18.27
C PHE A 148 4.72 9.68 18.48
N ILE A 149 5.91 10.12 18.89
CA ILE A 149 7.09 9.26 19.07
C ILE A 149 7.63 9.24 20.52
N GLN A 150 7.10 10.08 21.40
CA GLN A 150 7.48 10.22 22.82
C GLN A 150 6.22 10.29 23.69
#